data_AF-A0A954PX38-F1
#
_entry.id   AF-A0A954PX38-F1
#
_cell.length_a   1.000
_cell.length_b   1.000
_cell.length_c   1.000
_cell.angle_alpha   90.00
_cell.angle_beta   90.00
_cell.angle_gamma   90.00
#
_symmetry.space_group_name_H-M   'P 1'
#
loop_
_entity.id
_entity.type
_entity.pdbx_description
1 polymer ?
#
loop_
_entity_poly.entity_id
_entity_poly.type
_entity_poly.pdbx_seq_one_letter_code
_entity_poly.pdbx_strand_id
1 'polypeptide(L)' 'MHFSLICDATGFVIKDLASTNGTFLNGRRIEQANVSNGDMIRAGFSVFEVRFDQKHSTK' A
#
# COMPACT_ATOMS: atom_id res chain seq x y z
N MET A 1 10.75 -1.26 -11.01
CA MET A 1 10.16 -1.29 -9.66
C MET A 1 8.91 -0.43 -9.67
N HIS A 2 7.83 -0.83 -9.00
CA HIS A 2 6.57 -0.07 -9.04
C HIS A 2 6.40 0.82 -7.81
N PHE A 3 6.38 0.22 -6.62
CA PHE A 3 6.20 0.94 -5.37
C PHE A 3 7.08 0.32 -4.28
N SER A 4 7.27 1.05 -3.18
CA SER A 4 7.72 0.51 -1.91
C SER A 4 6.61 0.62 -0.87
N LEU A 5 6.62 -0.29 0.10
CA LEU A 5 5.74 -0.27 1.27
C LEU A 5 6.63 -0.30 2.51
N ILE A 6 6.49 0.71 3.36
CA ILE A 6 7.27 0.88 4.58
C ILE A 6 6.30 0.79 5.75
N CYS A 7 6.67 0.01 6.76
CA CYS A 7 5.99 -0.01 8.05
C CYS A 7 6.86 0.72 9.06
N ASP A 8 6.30 1.71 9.75
CA ASP A 8 6.93 2.40 10.86
C ASP A 8 6.04 2.39 12.10
N ALA A 9 6.44 3.11 13.16
CA ALA A 9 5.68 3.20 14.41
C ALA A 9 4.30 3.87 14.27
N THR A 10 4.06 4.61 13.18
CA THR A 10 2.84 5.37 12.92
C THR A 10 1.90 4.69 11.93
N GLY A 11 2.39 3.71 11.18
CA GLY A 11 1.57 2.87 10.30
C GLY A 11 2.30 2.37 9.07
N PHE A 12 1.54 2.17 7.99
CA PHE A 12 2.05 1.72 6.70
C PHE A 12 1.95 2.84 5.69
N VAL A 13 3.05 3.06 4.95
CA VAL A 13 3.15 4.07 3.91
C VAL A 13 3.52 3.38 2.60
N ILE A 14 2.75 3.66 1.55
CA ILE A 14 3.08 3.28 0.18
C ILE A 14 3.69 4.48 -0.56
N LYS A 15 4.70 4.23 -1.38
CA LYS A 15 5.32 5.24 -2.24
C LYS A 15 5.53 4.69 -3.65
N ASP A 16 5.12 5.45 -4.67
CA ASP A 16 5.45 5.15 -6.06
C ASP A 16 6.94 5.41 -6.33
N LEU A 17 7.60 4.50 -7.06
CA LEU A 17 9.02 4.58 -7.37
C LEU A 17 9.26 5.04 -8.81
N ALA A 18 8.58 6.12 -9.19
CA ALA A 18 8.56 6.63 -10.56
C ALA A 18 8.19 5.53 -11.57
N SER A 19 7.14 4.78 -11.25
CA SER A 19 6.75 3.64 -12.06
C SER A 19 6.14 4.08 -13.39
N THR A 20 6.41 3.32 -14.46
CA THR A 20 5.99 3.66 -15.83
C THR A 20 4.49 3.91 -15.94
N ASN A 21 3.67 3.09 -15.27
CA ASN A 21 2.21 3.19 -15.31
C ASN A 21 1.62 3.93 -14.10
N GLY A 22 2.45 4.32 -13.13
CA GLY A 22 2.01 4.81 -11.83
C GLY A 22 1.51 3.71 -10.88
N THR A 23 1.39 4.11 -9.61
CA THR A 23 0.79 3.33 -8.53
C THR A 23 -0.52 4.00 -8.10
N PHE A 24 -1.54 3.19 -7.82
CA PHE A 24 -2.85 3.66 -7.44
C PHE A 24 -3.29 3.01 -6.14
N LEU A 25 -3.89 3.80 -5.26
CA LEU A 25 -4.53 3.35 -4.03
C LEU A 25 -6.04 3.60 -4.15
N ASN A 26 -6.85 2.56 -4.05
CA ASN A 26 -8.32 2.62 -4.19
C ASN A 26 -8.77 3.38 -5.45
N GLY A 27 -8.08 3.14 -6.57
CA GLY A 27 -8.35 3.78 -7.86
C GLY A 27 -7.77 5.19 -8.06
N ARG A 28 -7.19 5.80 -7.02
CA ARG A 28 -6.56 7.13 -7.11
C ARG A 28 -5.06 6.99 -7.30
N ARG A 29 -4.48 7.71 -8.28
CA ARG A 29 -3.03 7.73 -8.49
C ARG A 29 -2.36 8.42 -7.31
N ILE A 30 -1.29 7.82 -6.77
CA ILE A 30 -0.55 8.35 -5.62
C ILE A 30 0.93 8.49 -5.96
N GLU A 31 1.59 9.45 -5.32
CA GLU A 31 3.04 9.47 -5.18
C GLU A 31 3.43 8.86 -3.83
N GLN A 32 2.71 9.20 -2.78
CA GLN A 32 2.82 8.63 -1.45
C GLN A 32 1.46 8.68 -0.74
N ALA A 33 1.12 7.65 0.04
CA ALA A 33 -0.10 7.62 0.84
C ALA A 33 0.03 6.67 2.06
N ASN A 34 -0.78 6.92 3.09
CA ASN A 34 -1.00 5.94 4.16
C ASN A 34 -1.88 4.80 3.64
N VAL A 35 -1.64 3.60 4.14
CA VAL A 35 -2.34 2.38 3.72
C VAL A 35 -3.05 1.75 4.91
N SER A 36 -4.30 1.36 4.70
CA SER A 36 -5.14 0.70 5.69
C SER A 36 -5.44 -0.75 5.30
N ASN A 37 -5.87 -1.54 6.27
CA ASN A 37 -6.31 -2.91 6.02
C ASN A 37 -7.52 -2.91 5.07
N GLY A 38 -7.47 -3.73 4.03
CA GLY A 38 -8.47 -3.82 2.97
C GLY A 38 -8.26 -2.85 1.81
N ASP A 39 -7.25 -1.98 1.84
CA ASP A 39 -6.96 -1.09 0.71
C ASP A 39 -6.48 -1.86 -0.51
N MET A 40 -6.88 -1.39 -1.69
CA MET A 40 -6.50 -1.96 -2.97
C MET A 40 -5.39 -1.14 -3.63
N ILE A 41 -4.23 -1.77 -3.86
CA ILE A 41 -3.11 -1.19 -4.58
C ILE A 41 -3.12 -1.71 -6.01
N ARG A 42 -3.13 -0.83 -7.01
CA ARG A 42 -2.90 -1.20 -8.40
C ARG A 42 -1.53 -0.71 -8.87
N ALA A 43 -0.72 -1.63 -9.38
CA ALA A 43 0.60 -1.37 -9.93
C ALA A 43 0.65 -1.93 -11.36
N GLY A 44 0.54 -1.04 -12.35
CA GLY A 44 0.34 -1.47 -13.74
C GLY A 44 -0.95 -2.26 -13.91
N PHE A 45 -0.82 -3.53 -14.30
CA PHE A 45 -1.93 -4.47 -14.50
C PHE A 45 -2.20 -5.37 -13.29
N SER A 46 -1.34 -5.32 -12.27
CA SER A 46 -1.49 -6.12 -11.06
C SER A 46 -2.29 -5.35 -10.00
N VAL A 47 -3.14 -6.06 -9.27
CA VAL A 47 -3.93 -5.53 -8.15
C VAL A 47 -3.62 -6.36 -6.89
N PHE A 48 -3.36 -5.68 -5.78
CA PHE A 48 -3.03 -6.25 -4.48
C PHE A 48 -4.04 -5.74 -3.45
N GLU A 49 -4.52 -6.62 -2.57
CA GLU A 49 -5.26 -6.23 -1.38
C GLU A 49 -4.31 -6.21 -0.18
N VAL A 50 -4.35 -5.14 0.61
CA VAL A 50 -3.54 -5.00 1.82
C VAL A 50 -4.22 -5.69 2.98
N ARG A 51 -3.52 -6.63 3.62
CA ARG A 51 -3.99 -7.31 4.83
C ARG A 51 -2.97 -7.14 5.96
N PHE A 52 -3.43 -6.62 7.10
CA PHE A 52 -2.65 -6.58 8.33
C PHE A 52 -3.11 -7.71 9.24
N ASP A 53 -2.21 -8.64 9.55
CA ASP A 53 -2.48 -9.65 10.57
C ASP A 53 -2.42 -9.00 11.95
N GLN A 54 -3.59 -8.73 12.53
CA GLN A 54 -3.66 -8.39 13.94
C GLN A 54 -3.42 -9.67 14.73
N LYS A 55 -2.16 -9.92 15.12
CA LYS A 55 -1.94 -10.90 16.20
C LYS A 55 -2.62 -10.35 17.45
N HIS A 56 -3.71 -11.03 17.80
CA HIS A 56 -4.52 -10.82 18.99
C HIS A 56 -3.65 -10.53 20.20
N SER A 57 -3.98 -9.45 20.92
CA SER A 57 -3.63 -9.32 22.32
C SER A 57 -4.22 -10.53 23.05
N THR A 58 -3.40 -11.54 23.33
CA THR A 58 -3.68 -12.47 24.41
C THR A 58 -3.65 -11.65 25.69
N LYS A 59 -4.87 -11.40 26.20
CA LYS A 59 -5.10 -11.11 27.61
C LYS A 59 -4.49 -12.19 28.50
#